data_AF-A0A7C7R905-F1
#
_entry.id   AF-A0A7C7R905-F1
#
_cell.length_a   1.000
_cell.length_b   1.000
_cell.length_c   1.000
_cell.angle_alpha   90.00
_cell.angle_beta   90.00
_cell.angle_gamma   90.00
#
_symmetry.space_group_name_H-M   'P 1'
#
loop_
_entity.id
_entity.type
_entity.pdbx_description
1 polymer ?
#
loop_
_entity_poly.entity_id
_entity_poly.type
_entity_poly.pdbx_seq_one_letter_code
_entity_poly.pdbx_strand_id
1 'polypeptide(L)' 'MIENPRNFRLPSFGTATNYIIAKEDYYFVYPTGFHEYERKYRGSFQHGGISMEEMILPLAVMRPK' A
#
# COMPACT_ATOMS: atom_id res chain seq x y z
N MET A 1 13.36 -0.38 1.45
CA MET A 1 13.09 -1.42 0.43
C MET A 1 12.95 -2.75 1.13
N ILE A 2 12.13 -3.66 0.62
CA ILE A 2 12.04 -5.02 1.15
C ILE A 2 13.11 -5.88 0.48
N GLU A 3 14.04 -6.41 1.27
CA GLU A 3 15.17 -7.20 0.76
C GLU A 3 14.78 -8.64 0.38
N ASN A 4 13.90 -9.26 1.18
CA ASN A 4 13.41 -10.60 0.92
C ASN A 4 11.88 -10.62 0.86
N PRO A 5 11.28 -10.51 -0.35
CA PRO A 5 9.82 -10.47 -0.55
C PRO A 5 9.09 -11.69 0.04
N ARG A 6 9.74 -12.87 0.07
CA ARG A 6 9.13 -14.09 0.57
C ARG A 6 8.80 -14.03 2.06
N ASN A 7 9.58 -13.28 2.85
CA ASN A 7 9.29 -13.09 4.29
C ASN A 7 7.94 -12.40 4.50
N PHE A 8 7.48 -11.63 3.51
CA PHE A 8 6.21 -10.90 3.53
C PHE A 8 5.14 -11.59 2.68
N ARG A 9 5.38 -12.83 2.24
CA ARG A 9 4.50 -13.58 1.32
C ARG A 9 4.24 -12.85 0.00
N LEU A 10 5.14 -11.97 -0.40
CA LEU A 10 5.11 -11.31 -1.69
C LEU A 10 5.76 -12.19 -2.75
N PRO A 11 5.29 -12.14 -4.01
CA PRO A 11 5.91 -12.86 -5.11
C PRO A 11 7.35 -12.40 -5.33
N SER A 12 8.16 -13.25 -5.95
CA SER A 12 9.54 -12.92 -6.35
C SER A 12 9.64 -13.00 -7.85
N PHE A 13 9.80 -11.84 -8.50
CA PHE A 13 9.82 -11.71 -9.96
C PHE A 13 11.25 -11.59 -10.54
N GLY A 14 12.28 -11.88 -9.74
CA GLY A 14 13.70 -11.77 -10.09
C GLY A 14 14.41 -10.60 -9.41
N THR A 15 15.71 -10.44 -9.67
CA THR A 15 16.61 -9.47 -8.99
C THR A 15 16.33 -8.00 -9.36
N ALA A 16 15.59 -7.75 -10.42
CA ALA A 16 15.28 -6.38 -10.89
C ALA A 16 14.00 -5.79 -10.27
N THR A 17 13.31 -6.54 -9.40
CA THR A 17 12.05 -6.10 -8.79
C THR A 17 12.26 -5.62 -7.37
N ASN A 18 11.94 -4.35 -7.12
CA ASN A 18 11.98 -3.75 -5.79
C ASN A 18 10.56 -3.53 -5.26
N TYR A 19 10.34 -3.90 -4.00
CA TYR A 19 9.13 -3.53 -3.26
C TYR A 19 9.43 -2.33 -2.35
N ILE A 20 8.63 -1.28 -2.51
CA ILE A 20 8.67 -0.08 -1.68
C ILE A 20 7.25 0.12 -1.16
N ILE A 21 7.14 0.35 0.15
CA ILE A 21 5.86 0.53 0.84
C ILE A 21 5.95 1.85 1.59
N ALA A 22 4.96 2.70 1.39
CA ALA A 22 4.81 3.91 2.19
C ALA A 22 4.21 3.53 3.54
N LYS A 23 4.74 4.09 4.62
CA LYS A 23 4.23 3.85 5.98
C LYS A 23 3.24 4.94 6.35
N GLU A 24 2.28 4.62 7.21
CA GLU A 24 1.41 5.62 7.84
C GLU A 24 0.73 6.55 6.82
N ASP A 25 0.88 7.87 6.96
CA ASP A 25 0.30 8.90 6.12
C ASP A 25 1.22 9.35 4.96
N TYR A 26 2.30 8.60 4.70
CA TYR A 26 3.20 8.87 3.59
C TYR A 26 2.64 8.30 2.29
N TYR A 27 2.94 8.97 1.17
CA TYR A 27 2.58 8.52 -0.17
C TYR A 27 3.71 8.85 -1.15
N PHE A 28 3.81 8.06 -2.22
CA PHE A 28 4.83 8.29 -3.25
C PHE A 28 4.34 9.29 -4.28
N VAL A 29 5.13 10.33 -4.51
CA VAL A 29 4.90 11.32 -5.56
C VAL A 29 6.12 11.41 -6.46
N TYR A 30 5.89 11.74 -7.73
CA TYR A 30 6.99 12.08 -8.61
C TYR A 30 7.59 13.43 -8.19
N PRO A 31 8.93 13.60 -8.23
CA PRO A 31 9.57 14.86 -7.85
C PRO A 31 9.10 16.04 -8.71
N THR A 32 8.84 15.77 -9.98
CA THR A 32 8.23 16.73 -10.90
C THR A 32 6.77 16.96 -10.50
N GLY A 33 6.43 18.18 -10.11
CA GLY A 33 5.05 18.54 -9.79
C GLY A 33 4.62 18.27 -8.34
N PHE A 34 5.57 18.20 -7.38
CA PHE A 34 5.29 17.95 -5.96
C PHE A 34 4.06 18.71 -5.42
N HIS A 35 3.99 20.03 -5.63
CA HIS A 35 2.87 20.85 -5.12
C HIS A 35 1.51 20.51 -5.74
N GLU A 36 1.46 20.01 -6.97
CA GLU A 36 0.22 19.56 -7.59
C GLU A 36 -0.29 18.28 -6.92
N TYR A 37 0.61 17.30 -6.75
CA TYR A 37 0.30 16.05 -6.07
C TYR A 37 -0.04 16.26 -4.60
N GLU A 38 0.69 17.15 -3.90
CA GLU A 38 0.39 17.53 -2.53
C GLU A 38 -1.03 18.09 -2.41
N ARG A 39 -1.41 19.06 -3.27
CA ARG A 39 -2.78 19.60 -3.27
C ARG A 39 -3.84 18.54 -3.57
N LYS A 40 -3.52 17.58 -4.44
CA LYS A 40 -4.44 16.51 -4.84
C LYS A 40 -4.66 15.49 -3.72
N TYR A 41 -3.60 15.13 -3.00
CA TYR A 41 -3.65 14.04 -2.02
C TYR A 41 -3.90 14.51 -0.59
N ARG A 42 -3.57 15.76 -0.25
CA ARG A 42 -3.76 16.32 1.08
C ARG A 42 -5.24 16.25 1.50
N GLY A 43 -5.50 15.52 2.60
CA GLY A 43 -6.84 15.33 3.16
C GLY A 43 -7.76 14.42 2.33
N SER A 44 -7.24 13.81 1.27
CA SER A 44 -7.97 12.78 0.53
C SER A 44 -7.89 11.43 1.24
N PHE A 45 -8.89 10.58 1.02
CA PHE A 45 -8.83 9.19 1.46
C PHE A 45 -8.01 8.38 0.45
N GLN A 46 -6.84 7.92 0.88
CA GLN A 46 -5.98 7.02 0.10
C GLN A 46 -6.05 5.61 0.67
N HIS A 47 -5.88 4.62 -0.19
CA HIS A 47 -5.86 3.20 0.19
C HIS A 47 -4.79 2.45 -0.63
N GLY A 48 -4.48 1.23 -0.23
CA GLY A 48 -3.39 0.41 -0.78
C GLY A 48 -2.13 0.40 0.08
N GLY A 49 -2.20 0.92 1.30
CA GLY A 49 -1.17 0.78 2.33
C GLY A 49 -1.25 -0.57 3.05
N ILE A 50 -0.41 -0.70 4.08
CA ILE A 50 -0.34 -1.89 4.96
C ILE A 50 -0.75 -1.56 6.39
N SER A 51 -1.52 -0.48 6.58
CA SER A 51 -2.08 -0.12 7.88
C SER A 51 -3.00 -1.22 8.41
N MET A 52 -3.21 -1.30 9.73
CA MET A 52 -4.07 -2.33 10.31
C MET A 52 -5.51 -2.20 9.80
N GLU A 53 -5.96 -0.96 9.65
CA GLU A 53 -7.28 -0.57 9.15
C GLU A 53 -7.52 -1.04 7.71
N GLU A 54 -6.48 -1.13 6.89
CA GLU A 54 -6.57 -1.63 5.51
C GLU A 54 -6.40 -3.14 5.41
N MET A 55 -5.67 -3.76 6.35
CA MET A 55 -5.38 -5.19 6.34
C MET A 55 -6.46 -6.04 7.03
N ILE A 56 -7.20 -5.48 7.99
CA ILE A 56 -8.26 -6.17 8.73
C ILE A 56 -9.58 -6.01 7.99
N LEU A 57 -10.10 -7.11 7.43
CA LEU A 57 -11.36 -7.13 6.69
C LEU A 57 -12.49 -7.75 7.53
N PRO A 58 -13.69 -7.14 7.56
CA PRO A 58 -14.85 -7.80 8.15
C PRO A 58 -15.23 -9.02 7.31
N LEU A 59 -15.47 -10.15 7.99
CA LEU A 59 -15.90 -11.40 7.36
C LEU A 59 -17.27 -11.80 7.90
N ALA A 60 -18.21 -12.05 6.99
CA ALA A 60 -19.50 -12.63 7.31
C ALA A 60 -19.66 -13.96 6.57
N VAL A 61 -20.07 -15.01 7.29
CA VAL A 61 -20.35 -16.33 6.72
C VAL A 61 -21.86 -16.58 6.83
N MET A 62 -22.53 -16.65 5.68
CA MET A 62 -23.98 -16.91 5.63
C MET A 62 -24.25 -18.40 5.46
N ARG A 63 -25.30 -18.91 6.10
CA ARG A 63 -25.82 -20.25 5.87
C ARG A 63 -27.20 -20.15 5.23
N PRO A 64 -27.48 -20.90 4.14
CA PRO A 64 -28.79 -20.91 3.53
C PRO A 64 -29.84 -21.48 4.50
N LYS A 65 -31.09 -21.02 4.34
CA LYS A 65 -32.26 -21.60 4.99
C LYS A 65 -32.85 -22.72 4.14
#